data_AF-A0A969Q8Z0-F1
#
_entry.id   AF-A0A969Q8Z0-F1
#
_cell.length_a   1.000
_cell.length_b   1.000
_cell.length_c   1.000
_cell.angle_alpha   90.00
_cell.angle_beta   90.00
_cell.angle_gamma   90.00
#
_symmetry.space_group_name_H-M   'P 1'
#
loop_
_entity.id
_entity.type
_entity.pdbx_description
1 polymer ?
#
loop_
_entity_poly.entity_id
_entity_poly.type
_entity_poly.pdbx_seq_one_letter_code
_entity_poly.pdbx_strand_id
1 'polypeptide(L)'
;MNPNGATVSLSTVGGNQPGSISIRHGGGNRNPQIPFIEGDARVNGTAAGIASNSANIIPPTPPTPTPTPTPTPTPTPTPTPTPTPTPIPTPTPTPTPTPNEPTPPPTPNEPTPPPTPNEPTPPNEPPTSLFPEPDRPLNPQQLENQNRVARDIKIAPEPIPEERIVTPRVVSNLIDLNSQNPVFQTVFRGDIASQLDSGNLSEALSLLDNSFSGQFKQYFGQEFRQEVLSTREIQNQLEKLSAKTGIKPSIIYLFSRSDQLDLVLITASGAITYKSVPAANREQLMRVVTRFREELTKPGVRGTTSYLPFAKQLYQWIIAPLEPTLKERQIDTISFIADAGLRGFPFAALHDGQQFSIEKYNINLMPSVTLTDTRYIDVRNLRVLAMGASEFTDLNPLPAVPAEIASIARNWPGVSFLNEGFTVDNLTREHQKNPFGIVHLATHGEFRPGAASNSFIQFWNSRLQLDRLRQLNLNNPQVNLLVLSACRTAVGDESAELGFGGLAVQSGVQTAVASLWYVSDEGTLALMNEFYQQLRTAPIKSAALRQAQIAMLRGEVRLEGGKLRGTNRGGEVQLPESLQRFKDTKFVHPYYWSAFVMIGSPW
;
A
#
# COMPACT_ATOMS: atom_id res chain seq x y z
N MET A 1 39.18 3.73 5.32
CA MET A 1 38.29 4.63 6.07
C MET A 1 38.46 6.04 5.52
N ASN A 2 37.37 6.82 5.44
CA ASN A 2 37.44 8.24 5.08
C ASN A 2 37.90 9.08 6.29
N PRO A 3 38.15 10.40 6.14
CA PRO A 3 38.57 11.28 7.25
C PRO A 3 37.59 11.32 8.44
N ASN A 4 36.35 10.85 8.25
CA ASN A 4 35.31 10.80 9.28
C ASN A 4 35.22 9.41 9.95
N GLY A 5 36.20 8.52 9.73
CA GLY A 5 36.26 7.20 10.36
C GLY A 5 35.29 6.16 9.78
N ALA A 6 34.54 6.48 8.73
CA ALA A 6 33.62 5.53 8.09
C ALA A 6 34.38 4.57 7.15
N THR A 7 34.01 3.29 7.18
CA THR A 7 34.48 2.30 6.21
C THR A 7 33.86 2.59 4.86
N VAL A 8 34.69 2.91 3.87
CA VAL A 8 34.30 3.10 2.47
C VAL A 8 35.00 2.01 1.66
N SER A 9 34.25 1.27 0.87
CA SER A 9 34.76 0.28 -0.08
C SER A 9 34.64 0.82 -1.50
N LEU A 10 35.74 0.80 -2.25
CA LEU A 10 35.72 0.86 -3.71
C LEU A 10 35.84 -0.56 -4.26
N SER A 11 34.97 -0.92 -5.21
CA SER A 11 35.06 -2.15 -5.98
C SER A 11 35.26 -1.82 -7.45
N THR A 12 36.14 -2.54 -8.13
CA THR A 12 36.37 -2.45 -9.57
C THR A 12 36.33 -3.85 -10.16
N VAL A 13 35.68 -4.04 -11.30
CA VAL A 13 35.69 -5.31 -12.04
C VAL A 13 36.50 -5.11 -13.33
N GLY A 14 37.53 -5.92 -13.53
CA GLY A 14 38.33 -5.98 -14.76
C GLY A 14 38.20 -7.34 -15.43
N GLY A 15 38.31 -7.38 -16.76
CA GLY A 15 38.40 -8.65 -17.51
C GLY A 15 39.80 -9.28 -17.46
N ASN A 16 39.96 -10.49 -18.01
CA ASN A 16 41.22 -11.27 -17.98
C ASN A 16 42.36 -10.72 -18.88
N GLN A 17 42.28 -9.48 -19.34
CA GLN A 17 43.29 -8.87 -20.24
C GLN A 17 44.13 -7.83 -19.50
N PRO A 18 45.47 -7.79 -19.68
CA PRO A 18 46.30 -6.76 -19.08
C PRO A 18 45.96 -5.38 -19.66
N GLY A 19 45.77 -4.38 -18.78
CA GLY A 19 45.44 -3.00 -19.16
C GLY A 19 45.67 -2.04 -17.99
N SER A 20 45.79 -0.75 -18.29
CA SER A 20 45.95 0.30 -17.27
C SER A 20 44.59 0.69 -16.68
N ILE A 21 44.50 0.72 -15.35
CA ILE A 21 43.32 1.22 -14.62
C ILE A 21 43.57 2.67 -14.23
N SER A 22 42.74 3.60 -14.72
CA SER A 22 42.77 5.01 -14.31
C SER A 22 41.59 5.32 -13.40
N ILE A 23 41.85 5.64 -12.14
CA ILE A 23 40.83 6.01 -11.15
C ILE A 23 40.78 7.53 -11.03
N ARG A 24 39.60 8.12 -11.17
CA ARG A 24 39.37 9.57 -11.04
C ARG A 24 38.48 9.85 -9.83
N HIS A 25 38.88 10.76 -8.95
CA HIS A 25 38.02 11.25 -7.87
C HIS A 25 37.70 12.74 -8.06
N GLY A 26 36.41 13.09 -8.05
CA GLY A 26 35.84 14.41 -7.71
C GLY A 26 36.27 15.71 -8.42
N GLY A 27 37.31 15.74 -9.27
CA GLY A 27 37.92 17.00 -9.74
C GLY A 27 37.36 17.61 -11.03
N GLY A 28 36.47 16.92 -11.76
CA GLY A 28 36.08 17.36 -13.12
C GLY A 28 37.28 17.52 -14.06
N ASN A 29 37.08 18.07 -15.27
CA ASN A 29 38.13 18.28 -16.29
C ASN A 29 39.12 19.41 -15.92
N ARG A 30 39.67 19.45 -14.70
CA ARG A 30 40.72 20.41 -14.33
C ARG A 30 42.09 19.92 -14.82
N ASN A 31 42.86 20.84 -15.40
CA ASN A 31 44.23 20.65 -15.88
C ASN A 31 45.13 21.66 -15.12
N PRO A 32 46.22 21.24 -14.46
CA PRO A 32 46.80 19.90 -14.43
C PRO A 32 46.00 18.88 -13.61
N GLN A 33 46.09 17.61 -14.01
CA GLN A 33 45.49 16.49 -13.28
C GLN A 33 46.08 16.37 -11.88
N ILE A 34 45.23 16.07 -10.88
CA ILE A 34 45.68 15.74 -9.52
C ILE A 34 46.01 14.24 -9.50
N PRO A 35 47.27 13.84 -9.24
CA PRO A 35 47.66 12.44 -9.18
C PRO A 35 47.12 11.75 -7.93
N PHE A 36 46.81 10.45 -8.04
CA PHE A 36 46.49 9.60 -6.90
C PHE A 36 47.78 9.25 -6.14
N ILE A 37 47.89 9.65 -4.88
CA ILE A 37 49.10 9.45 -4.06
C ILE A 37 48.85 8.38 -3.00
N GLU A 38 49.47 7.20 -3.12
CA GLU A 38 49.28 6.11 -2.17
C GLU A 38 49.57 6.54 -0.72
N GLY A 39 48.63 6.26 0.20
CA GLY A 39 48.76 6.60 1.62
C GLY A 39 48.27 7.99 2.04
N ASP A 40 47.85 8.88 1.11
CA ASP A 40 47.33 10.21 1.46
C ASP A 40 45.79 10.32 1.35
N ALA A 41 45.12 10.15 2.49
CA ALA A 41 43.66 10.25 2.58
C ALA A 41 43.12 11.68 2.42
N ARG A 42 43.94 12.72 2.53
CA ARG A 42 43.51 14.11 2.32
C ARG A 42 43.36 14.43 0.84
N VAL A 43 44.20 13.81 0.01
CA VAL A 43 44.13 13.93 -1.45
C VAL A 43 43.11 12.93 -2.01
N ASN A 44 43.19 11.66 -1.62
CA ASN A 44 42.42 10.58 -2.29
C ASN A 44 41.11 10.18 -1.57
N GLY A 45 40.87 10.67 -0.35
CA GLY A 45 39.72 10.26 0.48
C GLY A 45 39.84 8.87 1.12
N THR A 46 40.96 8.15 0.91
CA THR A 46 41.26 6.84 1.53
C THR A 46 42.75 6.72 1.87
N ALA A 47 43.08 6.02 2.96
CA ALA A 47 44.44 5.88 3.48
C ALA A 47 45.17 4.59 3.02
N ALA A 48 44.52 3.74 2.22
CA ALA A 48 45.07 2.44 1.81
C ALA A 48 45.37 2.40 0.30
N GLY A 49 46.40 1.64 -0.09
CA GLY A 49 46.73 1.30 -1.47
C GLY A 49 45.75 0.30 -2.10
N ILE A 50 45.72 0.23 -3.43
CA ILE A 50 44.88 -0.68 -4.21
C ILE A 50 45.76 -1.83 -4.72
N ALA A 51 45.43 -3.07 -4.39
CA ALA A 51 46.11 -4.25 -4.89
C ALA A 51 45.15 -5.14 -5.69
N SER A 52 45.61 -5.69 -6.82
CA SER A 52 44.83 -6.55 -7.70
C SER A 52 45.31 -8.01 -7.63
N ASN A 53 44.89 -8.76 -6.61
CA ASN A 53 44.83 -10.23 -6.61
C ASN A 53 44.11 -10.79 -5.36
N SER A 54 43.65 -12.03 -5.46
CA SER A 54 42.73 -12.74 -4.55
C SER A 54 43.33 -13.23 -3.22
N ALA A 55 44.46 -12.66 -2.78
CA ALA A 55 45.01 -12.94 -1.47
C ALA A 55 45.74 -11.71 -0.94
N ASN A 56 45.15 -11.01 0.04
CA ASN A 56 45.87 -10.34 1.13
C ASN A 56 44.91 -9.70 2.15
N ILE A 57 44.90 -10.24 3.36
CA ILE A 57 44.55 -9.50 4.57
C ILE A 57 45.80 -8.67 4.89
N ILE A 58 45.72 -7.34 4.83
CA ILE A 58 46.78 -6.49 5.36
C ILE A 58 46.72 -6.62 6.89
N PRO A 59 47.73 -7.16 7.58
CA PRO A 59 47.70 -7.23 9.04
C PRO A 59 47.66 -5.80 9.60
N PRO A 60 46.88 -5.53 10.67
CA PRO A 60 46.86 -4.22 11.29
C PRO A 60 48.27 -3.84 11.73
N THR A 61 48.73 -2.66 11.34
CA THR A 61 49.97 -2.08 11.86
C THR A 61 49.86 -1.96 13.39
N PRO A 62 50.91 -2.31 14.15
CA PRO A 62 50.87 -2.18 15.60
C PRO A 62 50.72 -0.69 15.97
N PRO A 63 49.88 -0.35 16.96
CA PRO A 63 49.70 1.03 17.36
C PRO A 63 51.01 1.58 17.94
N THR A 64 51.36 2.81 17.52
CA THR A 64 52.43 3.62 18.12
C THR A 64 52.23 3.69 19.64
N PRO A 65 53.28 3.48 20.46
CA PRO A 65 53.14 3.54 21.92
C PRO A 65 52.66 4.93 22.34
N THR A 66 51.51 4.97 23.01
CA THR A 66 50.97 6.16 23.66
C THR A 66 51.78 6.40 24.95
N PRO A 67 52.20 7.64 25.27
CA PRO A 67 52.95 7.92 26.49
C PRO A 67 52.14 7.50 27.72
N THR A 68 52.79 6.77 28.63
CA THR A 68 52.23 6.24 29.87
C THR A 68 51.73 7.36 30.79
N PRO A 69 50.43 7.45 31.12
CA PRO A 69 49.96 8.29 32.20
C PRO A 69 50.28 7.64 33.56
N THR A 70 50.81 8.45 34.47
CA THR A 70 51.10 8.12 35.87
C THR A 70 49.87 7.53 36.59
N PRO A 71 49.99 6.44 37.37
CA PRO A 71 48.84 5.81 38.02
C PRO A 71 48.27 6.68 39.16
N THR A 72 47.00 7.05 39.04
CA THR A 72 46.18 7.55 40.14
C THR A 72 45.66 6.36 40.96
N PRO A 73 45.74 6.38 42.32
CA PRO A 73 45.36 5.24 43.15
C PRO A 73 43.88 4.86 43.00
N THR A 74 43.64 3.55 42.87
CA THR A 74 42.33 2.91 42.74
C THR A 74 41.53 3.00 44.05
N PRO A 75 40.28 3.50 44.06
CA PRO A 75 39.41 3.38 45.21
C PRO A 75 38.94 1.93 45.42
N THR A 76 39.00 1.48 46.66
CA THR A 76 38.56 0.18 47.18
C THR A 76 37.09 -0.11 46.86
N PRO A 77 36.71 -1.34 46.46
CA PRO A 77 35.32 -1.68 46.15
C PRO A 77 34.43 -1.62 47.40
N THR A 78 33.33 -0.88 47.31
CA THR A 78 32.23 -0.86 48.28
C THR A 78 31.50 -2.21 48.26
N PRO A 79 31.21 -2.83 49.42
CA PRO A 79 30.52 -4.11 49.48
C PRO A 79 29.06 -4.02 49.00
N THR A 80 28.65 -4.99 48.20
CA THR A 80 27.29 -5.20 47.71
C THR A 80 26.32 -5.45 48.88
N PRO A 81 25.17 -4.75 48.97
CA PRO A 81 24.19 -5.00 50.02
C PRO A 81 23.50 -6.35 49.88
N THR A 82 23.45 -7.10 50.98
CA THR A 82 22.73 -8.36 51.17
C THR A 82 21.21 -8.13 51.05
N PRO A 83 20.45 -9.02 50.38
CA PRO A 83 19.00 -8.87 50.27
C PRO A 83 18.30 -9.01 51.63
N THR A 84 17.45 -8.04 51.95
CA THR A 84 16.55 -8.00 53.11
C THR A 84 15.48 -9.10 53.01
N PRO A 85 15.22 -9.87 54.08
CA PRO A 85 14.17 -10.89 54.07
C PRO A 85 12.76 -10.30 54.04
N THR A 86 11.91 -10.90 53.21
CA THR A 86 10.47 -10.64 53.07
C THR A 86 9.72 -10.85 54.39
N PRO A 87 8.86 -9.92 54.84
CA PRO A 87 8.06 -10.13 56.04
C PRO A 87 6.95 -11.16 55.80
N ILE A 88 6.84 -12.10 56.76
CA ILE A 88 5.80 -13.12 56.87
C ILE A 88 4.45 -12.45 57.22
N PRO A 89 3.32 -12.81 56.56
CA PRO A 89 2.02 -12.26 56.91
C PRO A 89 1.54 -12.75 58.28
N THR A 90 1.07 -11.81 59.10
CA THR A 90 0.44 -12.06 60.41
C THR A 90 -0.98 -12.62 60.23
N PRO A 91 -1.41 -13.64 61.01
CA PRO A 91 -2.74 -14.22 60.89
C PRO A 91 -3.84 -13.30 61.46
N THR A 92 -4.90 -13.09 60.68
CA THR A 92 -6.13 -12.41 61.11
C THR A 92 -6.97 -13.35 61.98
N PRO A 93 -7.49 -12.90 63.15
CA PRO A 93 -8.25 -13.75 64.06
C PRO A 93 -9.69 -14.02 63.59
N THR A 94 -10.10 -15.27 63.78
CA THR A 94 -11.46 -15.80 63.66
C THR A 94 -12.36 -15.31 64.81
N PRO A 95 -13.62 -14.93 64.54
CA PRO A 95 -14.69 -14.98 65.55
C PRO A 95 -15.52 -16.27 65.41
N THR A 96 -15.67 -17.00 66.52
CA THR A 96 -16.62 -18.12 66.73
C THR A 96 -17.82 -17.63 67.60
N PRO A 97 -18.89 -18.40 67.84
CA PRO A 97 -20.23 -18.26 67.25
C PRO A 97 -21.32 -17.93 68.32
N THR A 98 -22.59 -18.28 68.01
CA THR A 98 -23.72 -18.73 68.89
C THR A 98 -24.96 -17.77 68.89
N PRO A 99 -26.23 -18.23 69.05
CA PRO A 99 -26.92 -19.50 68.73
C PRO A 99 -28.23 -19.36 67.89
N ASN A 100 -28.73 -20.50 67.39
CA ASN A 100 -30.05 -20.76 66.79
C ASN A 100 -31.22 -20.78 67.81
N GLU A 101 -32.45 -20.47 67.35
CA GLU A 101 -33.70 -21.29 67.40
C GLU A 101 -34.96 -20.44 67.03
N PRO A 102 -36.17 -21.01 66.81
CA PRO A 102 -36.54 -22.17 65.98
C PRO A 102 -37.69 -21.83 64.97
N THR A 103 -37.93 -22.75 64.04
CA THR A 103 -39.03 -22.74 63.05
C THR A 103 -40.36 -23.24 63.64
N PRO A 104 -41.52 -22.82 63.09
CA PRO A 104 -42.68 -23.71 62.96
C PRO A 104 -43.27 -23.79 61.52
N PRO A 105 -44.14 -24.79 61.23
CA PRO A 105 -44.21 -25.51 59.95
C PRO A 105 -45.31 -25.01 58.96
N PRO A 106 -45.39 -25.57 57.72
CA PRO A 106 -46.20 -25.02 56.62
C PRO A 106 -47.54 -25.75 56.42
N THR A 107 -48.48 -25.12 55.70
CA THR A 107 -49.62 -25.76 54.99
C THR A 107 -50.30 -24.76 54.02
N PRO A 108 -51.14 -25.18 53.03
CA PRO A 108 -50.77 -25.06 51.61
C PRO A 108 -51.82 -24.40 50.67
N ASN A 109 -51.36 -24.12 49.44
CA ASN A 109 -52.06 -24.00 48.15
C ASN A 109 -53.17 -22.93 47.93
N GLU A 110 -52.94 -22.09 46.91
CA GLU A 110 -53.89 -21.94 45.80
C GLU A 110 -53.13 -21.61 44.49
N PRO A 111 -53.59 -22.08 43.31
CA PRO A 111 -52.86 -21.98 42.04
C PRO A 111 -53.27 -20.76 41.21
N THR A 112 -52.28 -20.04 40.68
CA THR A 112 -52.47 -18.94 39.72
C THR A 112 -52.48 -19.51 38.28
N PRO A 113 -53.37 -19.02 37.38
CA PRO A 113 -53.67 -19.64 36.09
C PRO A 113 -52.55 -19.47 35.03
N PRO A 114 -52.54 -20.31 33.97
CA PRO A 114 -51.49 -20.27 32.94
C PRO A 114 -51.64 -19.05 32.03
N PRO A 115 -50.54 -18.51 31.47
CA PRO A 115 -50.61 -17.40 30.53
C PRO A 115 -51.20 -17.85 29.19
N THR A 116 -52.19 -17.10 28.72
CA THR A 116 -52.77 -17.19 27.37
C THR A 116 -51.74 -16.76 26.31
N PRO A 117 -51.79 -17.32 25.09
CA PRO A 117 -50.79 -17.08 24.05
C PRO A 117 -50.98 -15.70 23.42
N ASN A 118 -49.92 -14.89 23.38
CA ASN A 118 -49.93 -13.68 22.55
C ASN A 118 -49.78 -14.05 21.07
N GLU A 119 -50.68 -13.46 20.31
CA GLU A 119 -50.90 -13.50 18.87
C GLU A 119 -49.66 -13.04 18.05
N PRO A 120 -49.54 -13.42 16.77
CA PRO A 120 -48.34 -13.21 15.97
C PRO A 120 -48.12 -11.72 15.65
N THR A 121 -46.91 -11.23 15.92
CA THR A 121 -46.39 -9.95 15.39
C THR A 121 -46.40 -9.96 13.85
N PRO A 122 -46.81 -8.87 13.18
CA PRO A 122 -46.84 -8.78 11.72
C PRO A 122 -45.42 -8.75 11.12
N PRO A 123 -45.24 -9.16 9.85
CA PRO A 123 -43.93 -9.20 9.21
C PRO A 123 -43.53 -7.83 8.61
N ASN A 124 -42.25 -7.48 8.79
CA ASN A 124 -41.45 -6.48 8.05
C ASN A 124 -41.84 -4.99 8.11
N GLU A 125 -40.93 -4.18 8.65
CA GLU A 125 -40.52 -2.92 8.00
C GLU A 125 -39.11 -3.10 7.41
N PRO A 126 -38.87 -2.74 6.13
CA PRO A 126 -37.53 -2.76 5.54
C PRO A 126 -36.70 -1.58 6.09
N PRO A 127 -35.34 -1.69 6.14
CA PRO A 127 -34.50 -0.59 6.56
C PRO A 127 -34.58 0.52 5.50
N THR A 128 -35.42 1.53 5.76
CA THR A 128 -35.68 2.65 4.84
C THR A 128 -34.87 3.85 5.33
N SER A 129 -33.77 4.13 4.62
CA SER A 129 -32.91 5.34 4.67
C SER A 129 -31.43 5.05 4.99
N LEU A 130 -30.54 5.55 4.11
CA LEU A 130 -29.08 5.46 4.28
C LEU A 130 -28.39 6.69 4.81
N PHE A 131 -29.17 7.69 5.12
CA PHE A 131 -28.69 8.91 5.73
C PHE A 131 -29.36 9.03 7.10
N PRO A 132 -28.62 9.40 8.15
CA PRO A 132 -29.29 10.27 9.12
C PRO A 132 -29.85 11.44 8.30
N GLU A 133 -31.13 11.77 8.51
CA GLU A 133 -31.58 13.09 8.04
C GLU A 133 -30.60 14.14 8.58
N PRO A 134 -30.25 15.17 7.80
CA PRO A 134 -29.30 16.21 8.22
C PRO A 134 -29.57 16.78 9.62
N ASP A 135 -30.83 16.65 10.08
CA ASP A 135 -31.35 17.16 11.34
C ASP A 135 -31.70 16.09 12.39
N ARG A 136 -31.32 14.81 12.21
CA ARG A 136 -31.52 13.80 13.25
C ARG A 136 -30.36 13.83 14.26
N PRO A 137 -30.64 14.02 15.57
CA PRO A 137 -29.59 14.15 16.56
C PRO A 137 -28.72 12.90 16.59
N LEU A 138 -27.41 13.14 16.63
CA LEU A 138 -26.40 12.12 16.82
C LEU A 138 -26.78 11.19 17.97
N ASN A 139 -26.48 9.90 17.83
CA ASN A 139 -26.67 8.99 18.97
C ASN A 139 -25.79 9.46 20.16
N PRO A 140 -26.11 9.11 21.41
CA PRO A 140 -25.44 9.67 22.58
C PRO A 140 -23.91 9.56 22.53
N GLN A 141 -23.39 8.48 21.94
CA GLN A 141 -21.96 8.24 21.81
C GLN A 141 -21.31 9.08 20.69
N GLN A 142 -22.02 9.30 19.58
CA GLN A 142 -21.62 10.21 18.50
C GLN A 142 -21.71 11.68 18.94
N LEU A 143 -22.76 12.04 19.68
CA LEU A 143 -22.99 13.38 20.23
C LEU A 143 -21.94 13.70 21.30
N GLU A 144 -21.56 12.74 22.13
CA GLU A 144 -20.50 12.89 23.13
C GLU A 144 -19.12 13.02 22.49
N ASN A 145 -18.86 12.31 21.39
CA ASN A 145 -17.62 12.46 20.62
C ASN A 145 -17.55 13.80 19.87
N GLN A 146 -18.67 14.28 19.31
CA GLN A 146 -18.74 15.58 18.64
C GLN A 146 -18.67 16.76 19.65
N ASN A 147 -19.33 16.63 20.81
CA ASN A 147 -19.34 17.64 21.87
C ASN A 147 -18.02 17.72 22.67
N ARG A 148 -17.15 16.72 22.57
CA ARG A 148 -15.75 16.83 23.04
C ARG A 148 -14.92 17.68 22.09
N VAL A 149 -15.10 17.49 20.77
CA VAL A 149 -14.41 18.26 19.72
C VAL A 149 -14.78 19.75 19.77
N ALA A 150 -16.07 20.08 19.96
CA ALA A 150 -16.53 21.48 20.03
C ALA A 150 -16.00 22.28 21.25
N ARG A 151 -15.59 21.59 22.33
CA ARG A 151 -15.03 22.23 23.54
C ARG A 151 -13.55 22.61 23.39
N ASP A 152 -12.81 21.91 22.54
CA ASP A 152 -11.37 22.11 22.36
C ASP A 152 -11.02 23.08 21.20
N ILE A 153 -11.98 23.39 20.31
CA ILE A 153 -11.83 24.31 19.15
C ILE A 153 -11.77 25.80 19.55
N LYS A 154 -11.99 26.16 20.82
CA LYS A 154 -11.98 27.59 21.26
C LYS A 154 -10.62 28.28 21.25
N ILE A 155 -9.58 27.70 20.66
CA ILE A 155 -8.29 28.36 20.44
C ILE A 155 -8.08 28.51 18.92
N ALA A 156 -8.26 29.73 18.44
CA ALA A 156 -8.12 30.06 17.02
C ALA A 156 -6.65 29.98 16.56
N PRO A 157 -6.34 29.35 15.41
CA PRO A 157 -5.04 29.48 14.76
C PRO A 157 -4.97 30.71 13.83
N GLU A 158 -3.80 31.35 13.78
CA GLU A 158 -3.50 32.52 12.93
C GLU A 158 -3.45 32.20 11.42
N PRO A 159 -3.77 33.17 10.54
CA PRO A 159 -3.82 32.97 9.09
C PRO A 159 -2.43 32.99 8.42
N ILE A 160 -2.25 32.15 7.39
CA ILE A 160 -1.05 32.05 6.55
C ILE A 160 -1.29 32.74 5.19
N PRO A 161 -0.30 33.43 4.57
CA PRO A 161 -0.52 34.27 3.37
C PRO A 161 -0.65 33.48 2.06
N GLU A 162 -1.37 34.07 1.09
CA GLU A 162 -1.62 33.55 -0.26
C GLU A 162 -0.39 33.60 -1.18
N GLU A 163 -0.02 32.47 -1.81
CA GLU A 163 0.87 32.45 -2.98
C GLU A 163 0.11 32.03 -4.25
N ARG A 164 0.32 32.80 -5.32
CA ARG A 164 -0.38 32.73 -6.63
C ARG A 164 -0.12 31.44 -7.39
N ILE A 165 -1.21 30.86 -7.89
CA ILE A 165 -1.26 29.70 -8.80
C ILE A 165 -0.99 30.15 -10.24
N VAL A 166 0.01 29.54 -10.89
CA VAL A 166 0.21 29.63 -12.36
C VAL A 166 -0.33 28.35 -13.01
N THR A 167 -1.32 28.49 -13.89
CA THR A 167 -1.87 27.40 -14.71
C THR A 167 -1.03 27.15 -15.97
N PRO A 168 -0.60 25.92 -16.28
CA PRO A 168 -0.02 25.62 -17.59
C PRO A 168 -1.07 25.07 -18.57
N ARG A 169 -1.11 25.67 -19.76
CA ARG A 169 -1.82 25.21 -20.95
C ARG A 169 -0.85 24.40 -21.83
N VAL A 170 -1.38 23.32 -22.41
CA VAL A 170 -0.91 22.55 -23.59
C VAL A 170 0.39 21.75 -23.42
N VAL A 171 0.25 20.42 -23.37
CA VAL A 171 1.33 19.45 -23.58
C VAL A 171 1.12 18.80 -24.95
N SER A 172 1.91 19.23 -25.91
CA SER A 172 2.22 18.48 -27.12
C SER A 172 3.73 18.60 -27.30
N ASN A 173 4.41 17.46 -27.42
CA ASN A 173 5.86 17.26 -27.62
C ASN A 173 6.69 17.06 -26.34
N LEU A 174 6.70 15.82 -25.83
CA LEU A 174 7.79 15.27 -25.03
C LEU A 174 7.94 13.77 -25.38
N ILE A 175 8.45 13.50 -26.58
CA ILE A 175 9.16 12.24 -26.86
C ILE A 175 10.63 12.58 -26.65
N ASP A 176 11.08 12.53 -25.40
CA ASP A 176 12.51 12.53 -25.05
C ASP A 176 12.65 11.89 -23.65
N LEU A 177 12.43 10.58 -23.59
CA LEU A 177 12.52 9.73 -22.41
C LEU A 177 13.96 9.19 -22.21
N ASN A 178 14.95 10.07 -22.07
CA ASN A 178 16.32 9.58 -21.83
C ASN A 178 17.28 10.49 -21.05
N SER A 179 16.80 11.46 -20.27
CA SER A 179 17.71 12.20 -19.39
C SER A 179 17.11 12.36 -18.00
N GLN A 180 17.73 11.66 -17.03
CA GLN A 180 17.79 11.90 -15.56
C GLN A 180 17.74 10.58 -14.75
N ASN A 181 18.67 9.63 -14.96
CA ASN A 181 19.10 8.63 -13.94
C ASN A 181 20.21 7.67 -14.45
N PRO A 182 21.52 8.03 -14.47
CA PRO A 182 22.41 7.38 -15.42
C PRO A 182 23.20 6.13 -14.94
N VAL A 183 23.39 5.87 -13.64
CA VAL A 183 24.44 4.90 -13.23
C VAL A 183 23.93 3.67 -12.47
N PHE A 184 23.12 3.84 -11.42
CA PHE A 184 22.67 2.68 -10.62
C PHE A 184 21.72 1.76 -11.41
N GLN A 185 20.80 2.34 -12.19
CA GLN A 185 19.83 1.59 -12.98
C GLN A 185 20.47 0.81 -14.14
N THR A 186 21.45 1.39 -14.82
CA THR A 186 22.03 0.80 -16.03
C THR A 186 22.83 -0.47 -15.74
N VAL A 187 23.54 -0.50 -14.60
CA VAL A 187 24.41 -1.63 -14.22
C VAL A 187 23.57 -2.88 -13.89
N PHE A 188 22.58 -2.76 -13.01
CA PHE A 188 21.77 -3.93 -12.62
C PHE A 188 20.92 -4.49 -13.76
N ARG A 189 20.45 -3.67 -14.71
CA ARG A 189 19.60 -4.16 -15.81
C ARG A 189 20.37 -5.10 -16.75
N GLY A 190 21.63 -4.81 -17.03
CA GLY A 190 22.49 -5.68 -17.84
C GLY A 190 22.76 -7.02 -17.15
N ASP A 191 23.04 -7.00 -15.85
CA ASP A 191 23.27 -8.20 -15.05
C ASP A 191 21.99 -9.06 -14.95
N ILE A 192 20.84 -8.44 -14.69
CA ILE A 192 19.54 -9.12 -14.69
C ILE A 192 19.30 -9.82 -16.03
N ALA A 193 19.49 -9.11 -17.14
CA ALA A 193 19.32 -9.68 -18.48
C ALA A 193 20.26 -10.86 -18.71
N SER A 194 21.55 -10.74 -18.34
CA SER A 194 22.53 -11.81 -18.45
C SER A 194 22.15 -13.06 -17.64
N GLN A 195 21.67 -12.89 -16.41
CA GLN A 195 21.23 -14.02 -15.57
C GLN A 195 19.97 -14.69 -16.11
N LEU A 196 19.00 -13.91 -16.61
CA LEU A 196 17.79 -14.44 -17.26
C LEU A 196 18.14 -15.23 -18.53
N ASP A 197 19.00 -14.69 -19.39
CA ASP A 197 19.44 -15.32 -20.64
C ASP A 197 20.25 -16.61 -20.38
N SER A 198 20.99 -16.65 -19.27
CA SER A 198 21.75 -17.83 -18.82
C SER A 198 20.90 -18.86 -18.07
N GLY A 199 19.61 -18.58 -17.83
CA GLY A 199 18.71 -19.45 -17.08
C GLY A 199 18.95 -19.48 -15.57
N ASN A 200 19.79 -18.59 -15.03
CA ASN A 200 20.04 -18.47 -13.60
C ASN A 200 18.94 -17.64 -12.92
N LEU A 201 17.74 -18.20 -12.85
CA LEU A 201 16.54 -17.50 -12.42
C LEU A 201 16.60 -17.03 -10.95
N SER A 202 17.28 -17.76 -10.07
CA SER A 202 17.37 -17.38 -8.65
C SER A 202 18.20 -16.12 -8.46
N GLU A 203 19.32 -15.99 -9.19
CA GLU A 203 20.14 -14.77 -9.16
C GLU A 203 19.41 -13.62 -9.85
N ALA A 204 18.80 -13.87 -11.02
CA ALA A 204 18.01 -12.87 -11.72
C ALA A 204 16.89 -12.28 -10.86
N LEU A 205 16.16 -13.12 -10.12
CA LEU A 205 15.11 -12.67 -9.20
C LEU A 205 15.66 -11.84 -8.03
N SER A 206 16.79 -12.25 -7.47
CA SER A 206 17.45 -11.50 -6.40
C SER A 206 17.87 -10.11 -6.89
N LEU A 207 18.44 -10.02 -8.09
CA LEU A 207 18.82 -8.76 -8.73
C LEU A 207 17.60 -7.90 -9.09
N LEU A 208 16.50 -8.51 -9.58
CA LEU A 208 15.25 -7.82 -9.87
C LEU A 208 14.66 -7.17 -8.62
N ASP A 209 14.54 -7.93 -7.53
CA ASP A 209 13.95 -7.41 -6.29
C ASP A 209 14.84 -6.32 -5.66
N ASN A 210 16.17 -6.50 -5.68
CA ASN A 210 17.13 -5.48 -5.25
C ASN A 210 17.07 -4.21 -6.11
N SER A 211 16.94 -4.36 -7.44
CA SER A 211 16.79 -3.24 -8.36
C SER A 211 15.51 -2.47 -8.07
N PHE A 212 14.38 -3.16 -7.93
CA PHE A 212 13.09 -2.49 -7.72
C PHE A 212 13.00 -1.85 -6.34
N SER A 213 13.43 -2.54 -5.29
CA SER A 213 13.49 -1.97 -3.94
C SER A 213 14.46 -0.79 -3.84
N GLY A 214 15.60 -0.86 -4.54
CA GLY A 214 16.58 0.21 -4.66
C GLY A 214 16.01 1.49 -5.29
N GLN A 215 15.10 1.38 -6.26
CA GLN A 215 14.42 2.53 -6.86
C GLN A 215 13.54 3.27 -5.85
N PHE A 216 12.80 2.55 -5.01
CA PHE A 216 12.00 3.18 -3.95
C PHE A 216 12.90 3.82 -2.87
N LYS A 217 14.00 3.17 -2.50
CA LYS A 217 15.02 3.74 -1.60
C LYS A 217 15.57 5.06 -2.14
N GLN A 218 15.94 5.10 -3.42
CA GLN A 218 16.44 6.32 -4.06
C GLN A 218 15.35 7.40 -4.13
N TYR A 219 14.13 7.04 -4.52
CA TYR A 219 13.03 7.98 -4.70
C TYR A 219 12.61 8.66 -3.39
N PHE A 220 12.59 7.91 -2.29
CA PHE A 220 12.18 8.43 -0.98
C PHE A 220 13.36 8.88 -0.10
N GLY A 221 14.61 8.65 -0.50
CA GLY A 221 15.80 8.98 0.29
C GLY A 221 15.84 8.24 1.63
N GLN A 222 15.34 7.01 1.68
CA GLN A 222 15.15 6.26 2.92
C GLN A 222 15.67 4.83 2.81
N GLU A 223 16.32 4.36 3.86
CA GLU A 223 16.71 2.97 4.00
C GLU A 223 15.49 2.10 4.35
N PHE A 224 15.42 0.94 3.69
CA PHE A 224 14.45 -0.10 3.98
C PHE A 224 15.20 -1.33 4.49
N ARG A 225 14.61 -2.13 5.38
CA ARG A 225 15.22 -3.42 5.73
C ARG A 225 15.21 -4.30 4.49
N GLN A 226 16.39 -4.71 4.05
CA GLN A 226 16.60 -5.58 2.89
C GLN A 226 17.02 -6.96 3.40
N GLU A 227 16.05 -7.79 3.76
CA GLU A 227 16.29 -9.23 3.83
C GLU A 227 15.99 -9.81 2.46
N VAL A 228 17.04 -10.06 1.67
CA VAL A 228 16.89 -10.68 0.34
C VAL A 228 16.33 -12.09 0.55
N LEU A 229 15.09 -12.30 0.10
CA LEU A 229 14.45 -13.60 0.18
C LEU A 229 14.89 -14.47 -1.00
N SER A 230 15.36 -15.67 -0.69
CA SER A 230 15.60 -16.71 -1.70
C SER A 230 14.28 -17.14 -2.33
N THR A 231 14.35 -17.66 -3.56
CA THR A 231 13.17 -18.23 -4.23
C THR A 231 12.45 -19.26 -3.35
N ARG A 232 13.20 -20.11 -2.63
CA ARG A 232 12.61 -21.13 -1.77
C ARG A 232 11.82 -20.52 -0.61
N GLU A 233 12.31 -19.43 -0.02
CA GLU A 233 11.59 -18.70 1.03
C GLU A 233 10.31 -18.07 0.51
N ILE A 234 10.34 -17.47 -0.69
CA ILE A 234 9.14 -16.96 -1.37
C ILE A 234 8.11 -18.08 -1.56
N GLN A 235 8.53 -19.24 -2.10
CA GLN A 235 7.64 -20.39 -2.30
C GLN A 235 7.06 -20.90 -0.97
N ASN A 236 7.88 -21.01 0.08
CA ASN A 236 7.43 -21.41 1.42
C ASN A 236 6.39 -20.43 2.00
N GLN A 237 6.55 -19.12 1.76
CA GLN A 237 5.55 -18.13 2.18
C GLN A 237 4.23 -18.31 1.43
N LEU A 238 4.27 -18.50 0.11
CA LEU A 238 3.09 -18.76 -0.72
C LEU A 238 2.38 -20.08 -0.33
N GLU A 239 3.15 -21.11 0.03
CA GLU A 239 2.63 -22.40 0.52
C GLU A 239 1.89 -22.24 1.85
N LYS A 240 2.51 -21.57 2.83
CA LYS A 240 1.88 -21.27 4.13
C LYS A 240 0.59 -20.46 3.96
N LEU A 241 0.60 -19.50 3.05
CA LEU A 241 -0.57 -18.70 2.72
C LEU A 241 -1.68 -19.56 2.12
N SER A 242 -1.36 -20.40 1.12
CA SER A 242 -2.32 -21.32 0.51
C SER A 242 -2.96 -22.25 1.55
N ALA A 243 -2.16 -22.77 2.48
CA ALA A 243 -2.65 -23.61 3.57
C ALA A 243 -3.60 -22.87 4.53
N LYS A 244 -3.38 -21.56 4.75
CA LYS A 244 -4.17 -20.76 5.71
C LYS A 244 -5.48 -20.23 5.12
N THR A 245 -5.49 -19.88 3.83
CA THR A 245 -6.63 -19.19 3.20
C THR A 245 -7.36 -20.02 2.14
N GLY A 246 -6.78 -21.14 1.72
CA GLY A 246 -7.31 -21.99 0.65
C GLY A 246 -7.04 -21.46 -0.77
N ILE A 247 -6.50 -20.24 -0.91
CA ILE A 247 -6.20 -19.64 -2.22
C ILE A 247 -4.97 -20.31 -2.87
N LYS A 248 -4.77 -20.07 -4.16
CA LYS A 248 -3.60 -20.51 -4.93
C LYS A 248 -2.83 -19.31 -5.48
N PRO A 249 -1.91 -18.74 -4.67
CA PRO A 249 -1.25 -17.49 -5.00
C PRO A 249 0.00 -17.69 -5.88
N SER A 250 0.26 -16.69 -6.70
CA SER A 250 1.46 -16.59 -7.53
C SER A 250 1.99 -15.15 -7.57
N ILE A 251 3.26 -15.03 -7.93
CA ILE A 251 3.93 -13.76 -8.18
C ILE A 251 4.44 -13.76 -9.63
N ILE A 252 4.18 -12.69 -10.37
CA ILE A 252 4.69 -12.49 -11.73
C ILE A 252 5.56 -11.23 -11.74
N TYR A 253 6.85 -11.42 -12.03
CA TYR A 253 7.76 -10.31 -12.34
C TYR A 253 7.64 -9.95 -13.82
N LEU A 254 7.50 -8.66 -14.12
CA LEU A 254 7.57 -8.10 -15.48
C LEU A 254 8.82 -7.25 -15.60
N PHE A 255 9.75 -7.64 -16.47
CA PHE A 255 10.97 -6.89 -16.73
C PHE A 255 11.06 -6.50 -18.20
N SER A 256 11.01 -5.20 -18.49
CA SER A 256 10.96 -4.69 -19.85
C SER A 256 12.36 -4.35 -20.36
N ARG A 257 12.86 -5.10 -21.34
CA ARG A 257 14.13 -4.84 -22.02
C ARG A 257 13.91 -4.08 -23.32
N SER A 258 14.99 -3.52 -23.87
CA SER A 258 14.96 -2.85 -25.17
C SER A 258 14.55 -3.77 -26.32
N ASP A 259 14.74 -5.08 -26.17
CA ASP A 259 14.51 -6.11 -27.19
C ASP A 259 13.35 -7.06 -26.87
N GLN A 260 12.90 -7.17 -25.62
CA GLN A 260 11.83 -8.09 -25.22
C GLN A 260 11.15 -7.71 -23.89
N LEU A 261 10.04 -8.39 -23.56
CA LEU A 261 9.48 -8.44 -22.22
C LEU A 261 9.78 -9.80 -21.59
N ASP A 262 10.40 -9.80 -20.42
CA ASP A 262 10.64 -11.00 -19.63
C ASP A 262 9.56 -11.17 -18.56
N LEU A 263 9.05 -12.39 -18.44
CA LEU A 263 8.06 -12.81 -17.47
C LEU A 263 8.64 -13.92 -16.59
N VAL A 264 8.65 -13.72 -15.27
CA VAL A 264 9.06 -14.75 -14.31
C VAL A 264 7.91 -15.03 -13.34
N LEU A 265 7.37 -16.25 -13.41
CA LEU A 265 6.26 -16.72 -12.58
C LEU A 265 6.78 -17.63 -11.46
N ILE A 266 6.45 -17.25 -10.22
CA ILE A 266 6.70 -18.01 -9.00
C ILE A 266 5.36 -18.44 -8.40
N THR A 267 5.24 -19.71 -8.03
CA THR A 267 4.07 -20.26 -7.34
C THR A 267 4.51 -21.01 -6.09
N ALA A 268 3.55 -21.38 -5.22
CA ALA A 268 3.83 -22.10 -3.97
C ALA A 268 4.66 -23.39 -4.12
N SER A 269 4.54 -24.07 -5.26
CA SER A 269 5.30 -25.28 -5.56
C SER A 269 5.72 -25.35 -7.04
N GLY A 270 6.59 -26.29 -7.38
CA GLY A 270 7.07 -26.52 -8.75
C GLY A 270 8.21 -25.59 -9.17
N ALA A 271 8.71 -25.81 -10.39
CA ALA A 271 9.77 -24.98 -10.97
C ALA A 271 9.26 -23.55 -11.28
N ILE A 272 10.16 -22.58 -11.18
CA ILE A 272 9.93 -21.20 -11.65
C ILE A 272 9.72 -21.25 -13.17
N THR A 273 8.72 -20.54 -13.66
CA THR A 273 8.46 -20.45 -15.11
C THR A 273 8.98 -19.14 -15.64
N TYR A 274 9.88 -19.21 -16.62
CA TYR A 274 10.40 -18.06 -17.36
C TYR A 274 9.87 -18.06 -18.79
N LYS A 275 9.45 -16.89 -19.28
CA LYS A 275 9.07 -16.65 -20.67
C LYS A 275 9.63 -15.31 -21.13
N SER A 276 10.31 -15.32 -22.28
CA SER A 276 10.63 -14.10 -23.03
C SER A 276 9.57 -13.87 -24.11
N VAL A 277 9.22 -12.60 -24.32
CA VAL A 277 8.25 -12.13 -25.33
C VAL A 277 8.90 -11.04 -26.18
N PRO A 278 9.64 -11.40 -27.25
CA PRO A 278 10.35 -10.43 -28.10
C PRO A 278 9.43 -9.43 -28.82
N ALA A 279 8.20 -9.84 -29.13
CA ALA A 279 7.19 -8.97 -29.74
C ALA A 279 6.76 -7.78 -28.85
N ALA A 280 7.09 -7.83 -27.56
CA ALA A 280 6.74 -6.85 -26.54
C ALA A 280 7.97 -6.11 -25.99
N ASN A 281 8.92 -5.73 -26.86
CA ASN A 281 10.03 -4.87 -26.47
C ASN A 281 9.55 -3.56 -25.82
N ARG A 282 10.41 -2.90 -25.03
CA ARG A 282 10.03 -1.73 -24.22
C ARG A 282 9.30 -0.64 -25.01
N GLU A 283 9.80 -0.26 -26.18
CA GLU A 283 9.17 0.79 -26.99
C GLU A 283 7.75 0.37 -27.40
N GLN A 284 7.60 -0.82 -27.97
CA GLN A 284 6.31 -1.31 -28.43
C GLN A 284 5.33 -1.54 -27.27
N LEU A 285 5.81 -2.10 -26.16
CA LEU A 285 5.03 -2.32 -24.95
C LEU A 285 4.48 -1.01 -24.40
N MET A 286 5.34 0.00 -24.21
CA MET A 286 4.93 1.30 -23.69
C MET A 286 3.96 2.02 -24.63
N ARG A 287 4.12 1.89 -25.96
CA ARG A 287 3.14 2.42 -26.92
C ARG A 287 1.75 1.82 -26.71
N VAL A 288 1.65 0.49 -26.59
CA VAL A 288 0.36 -0.20 -26.42
C VAL A 288 -0.24 0.07 -25.04
N VAL A 289 0.58 0.12 -23.98
CA VAL A 289 0.16 0.50 -22.63
C VAL A 289 -0.45 1.90 -22.59
N THR A 290 0.21 2.88 -23.21
CA THR A 290 -0.28 4.26 -23.29
C THR A 290 -1.61 4.33 -24.03
N ARG A 291 -1.72 3.69 -25.21
CA ARG A 291 -2.98 3.65 -25.98
C ARG A 291 -4.10 2.97 -25.21
N PHE A 292 -3.82 1.87 -24.53
CA PHE A 292 -4.82 1.18 -23.72
C PHE A 292 -5.37 2.09 -22.61
N ARG A 293 -4.50 2.81 -21.89
CA ARG A 293 -4.91 3.75 -20.83
C ARG A 293 -5.70 4.93 -21.41
N GLU A 294 -5.29 5.48 -22.54
CA GLU A 294 -6.02 6.57 -23.23
C GLU A 294 -7.45 6.13 -23.58
N GLU A 295 -7.61 4.97 -24.21
CA GLU A 295 -8.92 4.44 -24.62
C GLU A 295 -9.81 4.04 -23.44
N LEU A 296 -9.22 3.69 -22.29
CA LEU A 296 -9.98 3.47 -21.06
C LEU A 296 -10.47 4.77 -20.42
N THR A 297 -9.67 5.84 -20.47
CA THR A 297 -9.89 7.03 -19.63
C THR A 297 -10.50 8.22 -20.36
N LYS A 298 -10.36 8.31 -21.69
CA LYS A 298 -10.83 9.46 -22.47
C LYS A 298 -12.37 9.54 -22.49
N PRO A 299 -12.98 10.65 -22.00
CA PRO A 299 -14.44 10.75 -21.86
C PRO A 299 -15.25 10.39 -23.12
N GLY A 300 -14.79 10.81 -24.30
CA GLY A 300 -15.51 10.59 -25.56
C GLY A 300 -15.58 9.14 -26.05
N VAL A 301 -14.81 8.23 -25.47
CA VAL A 301 -14.76 6.80 -25.87
C VAL A 301 -15.23 5.83 -24.77
N ARG A 302 -15.59 6.34 -23.58
CA ARG A 302 -16.08 5.53 -22.43
C ARG A 302 -17.41 4.81 -22.68
N GLY A 303 -18.09 5.10 -23.78
CA GLY A 303 -19.28 4.39 -24.26
C GLY A 303 -18.98 3.32 -25.31
N THR A 304 -17.71 3.06 -25.61
CA THR A 304 -17.27 2.16 -26.69
C THR A 304 -16.41 1.03 -26.15
N THR A 305 -15.99 0.12 -27.04
CA THR A 305 -15.05 -0.96 -26.74
C THR A 305 -13.70 -0.76 -27.46
N SER A 306 -13.33 0.48 -27.77
CA SER A 306 -12.10 0.83 -28.48
C SER A 306 -10.83 0.39 -27.75
N TYR A 307 -10.90 0.20 -26.43
CA TYR A 307 -9.81 -0.34 -25.61
C TYR A 307 -9.53 -1.83 -25.87
N LEU A 308 -10.50 -2.61 -26.38
CA LEU A 308 -10.41 -4.07 -26.45
C LEU A 308 -9.21 -4.60 -27.27
N PRO A 309 -8.87 -4.05 -28.46
CA PRO A 309 -7.71 -4.52 -29.22
C PRO A 309 -6.41 -4.42 -28.41
N PHE A 310 -6.21 -3.32 -27.69
CA PHE A 310 -5.03 -3.12 -26.85
C PHE A 310 -5.07 -4.03 -25.61
N ALA A 311 -6.23 -4.22 -24.99
CA ALA A 311 -6.42 -5.15 -23.89
C ALA A 311 -6.05 -6.59 -24.27
N LYS A 312 -6.44 -7.02 -25.48
CA LYS A 312 -6.12 -8.35 -26.04
C LYS A 312 -4.64 -8.50 -26.35
N GLN A 313 -4.02 -7.50 -26.98
CA GLN A 313 -2.58 -7.52 -27.26
C GLN A 313 -1.76 -7.64 -25.97
N LEU A 314 -2.10 -6.86 -24.95
CA LEU A 314 -1.41 -6.89 -23.67
C LEU A 314 -1.64 -8.20 -22.92
N TYR A 315 -2.85 -8.77 -23.00
CA TYR A 315 -3.12 -10.11 -22.46
C TYR A 315 -2.25 -11.18 -23.13
N GLN A 316 -2.14 -11.14 -24.46
CA GLN A 316 -1.31 -12.05 -25.24
C GLN A 316 0.18 -11.95 -24.89
N TRP A 317 0.66 -10.76 -24.50
CA TRP A 317 2.04 -10.57 -24.08
C TRP A 317 2.30 -10.91 -22.63
N ILE A 318 1.34 -10.65 -21.72
CA ILE A 318 1.59 -10.71 -20.27
C ILE A 318 1.07 -12.00 -19.63
N ILE A 319 -0.12 -12.46 -20.00
CA ILE A 319 -0.80 -13.58 -19.32
C ILE A 319 -0.75 -14.86 -20.16
N ALA A 320 -1.04 -14.76 -21.46
CA ALA A 320 -1.12 -15.92 -22.34
C ALA A 320 0.14 -16.82 -22.32
N PRO A 321 1.38 -16.31 -22.26
CA PRO A 321 2.57 -17.16 -22.20
C PRO A 321 2.68 -18.00 -20.93
N LEU A 322 2.00 -17.59 -19.86
CA LEU A 322 2.01 -18.22 -18.54
C LEU A 322 0.77 -19.09 -18.29
N GLU A 323 -0.29 -18.94 -19.10
CA GLU A 323 -1.56 -19.65 -18.94
C GLU A 323 -1.44 -21.16 -18.72
N PRO A 324 -0.60 -21.92 -19.45
CA PRO A 324 -0.49 -23.36 -19.22
C PRO A 324 -0.13 -23.68 -17.76
N THR A 325 0.84 -22.94 -17.20
CA THR A 325 1.29 -23.11 -15.81
C THR A 325 0.23 -22.62 -14.83
N LEU A 326 -0.42 -21.48 -15.12
CA LEU A 326 -1.48 -20.93 -14.27
C LEU A 326 -2.66 -21.90 -14.16
N LYS A 327 -3.06 -22.54 -15.26
CA LYS A 327 -4.14 -23.54 -15.29
C LYS A 327 -3.74 -24.84 -14.60
N GLU A 328 -2.56 -25.38 -14.92
CA GLU A 328 -2.03 -26.61 -14.30
C GLU A 328 -1.97 -26.49 -12.77
N ARG A 329 -1.50 -25.34 -12.28
CA ARG A 329 -1.35 -25.07 -10.84
C ARG A 329 -2.61 -24.48 -10.18
N GLN A 330 -3.70 -24.34 -10.94
CA GLN A 330 -4.98 -23.81 -10.49
C GLN A 330 -4.86 -22.46 -9.79
N ILE A 331 -4.02 -21.57 -10.32
CA ILE A 331 -3.78 -20.25 -9.74
C ILE A 331 -5.05 -19.41 -9.79
N ASP A 332 -5.41 -18.82 -8.64
CA ASP A 332 -6.56 -17.93 -8.50
C ASP A 332 -6.15 -16.51 -8.10
N THR A 333 -4.89 -16.29 -7.70
CA THR A 333 -4.41 -15.02 -7.17
C THR A 333 -3.05 -14.68 -7.78
N ILE A 334 -2.95 -13.51 -8.41
CA ILE A 334 -1.74 -13.01 -9.09
C ILE A 334 -1.31 -11.69 -8.46
N SER A 335 -0.08 -11.66 -7.95
CA SER A 335 0.59 -10.44 -7.52
C SER A 335 1.63 -10.05 -8.56
N PHE A 336 1.50 -8.86 -9.14
CA PHE A 336 2.44 -8.36 -10.14
C PHE A 336 3.54 -7.55 -9.47
N ILE A 337 4.80 -7.79 -9.86
CA ILE A 337 5.94 -6.95 -9.52
C ILE A 337 6.48 -6.40 -10.84
N ALA A 338 6.26 -5.12 -11.07
CA ALA A 338 6.37 -4.53 -12.39
C ALA A 338 7.47 -3.48 -12.47
N ASP A 339 8.18 -3.51 -13.59
CA ASP A 339 9.15 -2.50 -13.98
C ASP A 339 8.52 -1.13 -14.26
N ALA A 340 9.36 -0.10 -14.36
CA ALA A 340 8.93 1.26 -14.63
C ALA A 340 8.14 1.37 -15.95
N GLY A 341 7.00 2.09 -15.90
CA GLY A 341 6.00 2.21 -16.97
C GLY A 341 4.80 1.26 -16.81
N LEU A 342 4.91 0.25 -15.93
CA LEU A 342 3.87 -0.77 -15.71
C LEU A 342 3.30 -0.74 -14.28
N ARG A 343 3.81 0.10 -13.38
CA ARG A 343 3.34 0.16 -11.99
C ARG A 343 2.01 0.87 -11.86
N GLY A 344 1.66 1.72 -12.83
CA GLY A 344 0.34 2.36 -12.95
C GLY A 344 -0.61 1.63 -13.89
N PHE A 345 -0.40 0.34 -14.17
CA PHE A 345 -1.11 -0.39 -15.21
C PHE A 345 -2.35 -1.15 -14.68
N PRO A 346 -3.54 -1.04 -15.35
CA PRO A 346 -4.75 -1.73 -14.92
C PRO A 346 -4.77 -3.21 -15.38
N PHE A 347 -3.96 -4.06 -14.75
CA PHE A 347 -3.88 -5.51 -15.06
C PHE A 347 -5.25 -6.22 -15.02
N ALA A 348 -6.17 -5.75 -14.17
CA ALA A 348 -7.53 -6.25 -14.06
C ALA A 348 -8.32 -6.18 -15.39
N ALA A 349 -8.01 -5.19 -16.24
CA ALA A 349 -8.70 -4.93 -17.51
C ALA A 349 -8.04 -5.58 -18.74
N LEU A 350 -7.00 -6.40 -18.56
CA LEU A 350 -6.49 -7.27 -19.63
C LEU A 350 -7.58 -8.26 -20.05
N HIS A 351 -7.69 -8.55 -21.35
CA HIS A 351 -8.82 -9.31 -21.88
C HIS A 351 -8.36 -10.43 -22.81
N ASP A 352 -8.81 -11.67 -22.58
CA ASP A 352 -8.33 -12.85 -23.34
C ASP A 352 -9.02 -13.04 -24.70
N GLY A 353 -10.08 -12.28 -24.94
CA GLY A 353 -10.93 -12.41 -26.13
C GLY A 353 -12.37 -12.75 -25.78
N GLN A 354 -12.58 -13.34 -24.60
CA GLN A 354 -13.87 -13.74 -24.05
C GLN A 354 -14.20 -13.03 -22.73
N GLN A 355 -13.23 -12.90 -21.83
CA GLN A 355 -13.41 -12.35 -20.48
C GLN A 355 -12.21 -11.52 -20.03
N PHE A 356 -12.42 -10.67 -19.02
CA PHE A 356 -11.36 -9.90 -18.39
C PHE A 356 -10.53 -10.76 -17.42
N SER A 357 -9.28 -10.36 -17.18
CA SER A 357 -8.40 -11.06 -16.24
C SER A 357 -8.91 -11.01 -14.81
N ILE A 358 -9.62 -9.94 -14.43
CA ILE A 358 -10.27 -9.85 -13.13
C ILE A 358 -11.38 -10.89 -12.95
N GLU A 359 -11.99 -11.39 -14.03
CA GLU A 359 -12.97 -12.48 -13.96
C GLU A 359 -12.30 -13.83 -13.68
N LYS A 360 -10.98 -13.94 -13.89
CA LYS A 360 -10.21 -15.19 -13.71
C LYS A 360 -9.40 -15.20 -12.41
N TYR A 361 -8.85 -14.06 -12.00
CA TYR A 361 -7.88 -13.99 -10.91
C TYR A 361 -8.14 -12.82 -9.95
N ASN A 362 -7.81 -13.00 -8.67
CA ASN A 362 -7.58 -11.92 -7.72
C ASN A 362 -6.27 -11.23 -8.09
N ILE A 363 -6.26 -9.92 -8.33
CA ILE A 363 -5.11 -9.20 -8.89
C ILE A 363 -4.66 -8.06 -7.95
N ASN A 364 -3.34 -7.91 -7.79
CA ASN A 364 -2.73 -6.79 -7.07
C ASN A 364 -1.33 -6.45 -7.64
N LEU A 365 -0.77 -5.36 -7.15
CA LEU A 365 0.60 -4.91 -7.40
C LEU A 365 1.43 -4.99 -6.11
N MET A 366 2.62 -5.54 -6.19
CA MET A 366 3.64 -5.47 -5.14
C MET A 366 4.80 -4.60 -5.61
N PRO A 367 5.32 -3.67 -4.77
CA PRO A 367 6.49 -2.86 -5.11
C PRO A 367 7.74 -3.73 -5.28
N SER A 368 7.92 -4.67 -4.35
CA SER A 368 8.85 -5.80 -4.40
C SER A 368 8.43 -6.77 -3.29
N VAL A 369 8.96 -8.00 -3.28
CA VAL A 369 8.67 -8.93 -2.19
C VAL A 369 9.33 -8.45 -0.90
N THR A 370 10.57 -7.98 -0.95
CA THR A 370 11.32 -7.54 0.24
C THR A 370 10.75 -6.29 0.90
N LEU A 371 10.07 -5.42 0.14
CA LEU A 371 9.40 -4.22 0.67
C LEU A 371 7.96 -4.49 1.15
N THR A 372 7.44 -5.69 0.98
CA THR A 372 6.03 -6.00 1.27
C THR A 372 5.91 -6.90 2.49
N ASP A 373 5.11 -6.51 3.48
CA ASP A 373 4.73 -7.39 4.58
C ASP A 373 3.71 -8.45 4.12
N THR A 374 4.20 -9.64 3.79
CA THR A 374 3.41 -10.75 3.25
C THR A 374 2.67 -11.57 4.32
N ARG A 375 2.62 -11.16 5.59
CA ARG A 375 1.90 -11.93 6.62
C ARG A 375 0.38 -11.88 6.40
N TYR A 376 -0.30 -13.03 6.46
CA TYR A 376 -1.77 -13.02 6.37
C TYR A 376 -2.43 -12.43 7.62
N ILE A 377 -3.33 -11.47 7.40
CA ILE A 377 -4.19 -10.87 8.43
C ILE A 377 -5.65 -10.91 7.95
N ASP A 378 -6.51 -11.51 8.77
CA ASP A 378 -7.95 -11.46 8.57
C ASP A 378 -8.48 -10.08 8.96
N VAL A 379 -9.00 -9.34 7.98
CA VAL A 379 -9.48 -7.96 8.17
C VAL A 379 -10.96 -7.87 8.54
N ARG A 380 -11.72 -8.97 8.48
CA ARG A 380 -13.20 -8.96 8.57
C ARG A 380 -13.75 -8.40 9.88
N ASN A 381 -12.98 -8.51 10.96
CA ASN A 381 -13.35 -8.06 12.30
C ASN A 381 -12.59 -6.81 12.76
N LEU A 382 -11.82 -6.18 11.87
CA LEU A 382 -11.03 -5.00 12.22
C LEU A 382 -11.91 -3.76 12.29
N ARG A 383 -11.51 -2.82 13.16
CA ARG A 383 -12.16 -1.51 13.27
C ARG A 383 -11.70 -0.59 12.14
N VAL A 384 -12.62 0.23 11.63
CA VAL A 384 -12.38 1.20 10.57
C VAL A 384 -12.33 2.62 11.12
N LEU A 385 -11.33 3.41 10.71
CA LEU A 385 -11.34 4.86 10.80
C LEU A 385 -11.65 5.43 9.42
N ALA A 386 -12.86 5.96 9.22
CA ALA A 386 -13.33 6.46 7.92
C ALA A 386 -13.42 7.98 7.92
N MET A 387 -12.60 8.65 7.14
CA MET A 387 -12.53 10.11 7.10
C MET A 387 -12.67 10.63 5.68
N GLY A 388 -13.28 11.80 5.49
CA GLY A 388 -13.34 12.40 4.16
C GLY A 388 -13.70 13.88 4.12
N ALA A 389 -13.47 14.52 2.97
CA ALA A 389 -13.92 15.88 2.68
C ALA A 389 -14.73 15.89 1.39
N SER A 390 -15.90 16.53 1.44
CA SER A 390 -16.79 16.74 0.29
C SER A 390 -16.75 18.16 -0.24
N GLU A 391 -16.31 19.10 0.59
CA GLU A 391 -16.27 20.52 0.29
C GLU A 391 -14.82 21.01 0.25
N PHE A 392 -14.52 21.89 -0.71
CA PHE A 392 -13.17 22.41 -0.92
C PHE A 392 -13.27 23.85 -1.44
N THR A 393 -12.31 24.70 -1.04
CA THR A 393 -12.20 26.08 -1.55
C THR A 393 -11.63 26.12 -2.96
N ASP A 394 -10.56 25.36 -3.21
CA ASP A 394 -9.77 25.44 -4.45
C ASP A 394 -9.93 24.21 -5.38
N LEU A 395 -10.78 23.26 -4.99
CA LEU A 395 -11.01 22.02 -5.75
C LEU A 395 -12.50 21.80 -5.98
N ASN A 396 -12.83 20.95 -6.95
CA ASN A 396 -14.22 20.59 -7.19
C ASN A 396 -14.77 19.81 -5.99
N PRO A 397 -16.03 20.08 -5.57
CA PRO A 397 -16.67 19.32 -4.51
C PRO A 397 -16.82 17.84 -4.89
N LEU A 398 -16.78 16.98 -3.89
CA LEU A 398 -17.00 15.53 -3.98
C LEU A 398 -18.28 15.18 -3.20
N PRO A 399 -19.46 15.46 -3.77
CA PRO A 399 -20.73 15.35 -3.06
C PRO A 399 -21.06 13.92 -2.62
N ALA A 400 -20.49 12.86 -3.22
CA ALA A 400 -20.74 11.48 -2.82
C ALA A 400 -19.99 11.04 -1.55
N VAL A 401 -18.95 11.76 -1.13
CA VAL A 401 -18.11 11.43 0.03
C VAL A 401 -18.91 11.22 1.33
N PRO A 402 -19.89 12.06 1.71
CA PRO A 402 -20.66 11.84 2.93
C PRO A 402 -21.47 10.55 2.88
N ALA A 403 -22.02 10.20 1.71
CA ALA A 403 -22.74 8.94 1.52
C ALA A 403 -21.79 7.73 1.60
N GLU A 404 -20.58 7.85 1.07
CA GLU A 404 -19.55 6.82 1.14
C GLU A 404 -19.13 6.55 2.59
N ILE A 405 -18.77 7.59 3.35
CA ILE A 405 -18.38 7.46 4.75
C ILE A 405 -19.52 6.88 5.60
N ALA A 406 -20.76 7.34 5.38
CA ALA A 406 -21.93 6.81 6.07
C ALA A 406 -22.17 5.31 5.77
N SER A 407 -21.91 4.86 4.54
CA SER A 407 -22.04 3.45 4.15
C SER A 407 -21.05 2.56 4.90
N ILE A 408 -19.82 3.03 5.11
CA ILE A 408 -18.78 2.31 5.83
C ILE A 408 -19.12 2.26 7.33
N ALA A 409 -19.42 3.42 7.92
CA ALA A 409 -19.71 3.55 9.36
C ALA A 409 -20.92 2.72 9.81
N ARG A 410 -21.88 2.45 8.91
CA ARG A 410 -23.03 1.59 9.19
C ARG A 410 -22.67 0.11 9.26
N ASN A 411 -21.78 -0.34 8.37
CA ASN A 411 -21.52 -1.76 8.16
C ASN A 411 -20.29 -2.27 8.91
N TRP A 412 -19.47 -1.36 9.43
CA TRP A 412 -18.19 -1.67 10.08
C TRP A 412 -18.06 -0.98 11.43
N PRO A 413 -17.53 -1.66 12.46
CA PRO A 413 -17.25 -1.03 13.74
C PRO A 413 -16.14 0.00 13.58
N GLY A 414 -16.32 1.22 14.09
CA GLY A 414 -15.37 2.28 13.75
C GLY A 414 -15.69 3.66 14.28
N VAL A 415 -14.91 4.63 13.80
CA VAL A 415 -15.13 6.07 14.00
C VAL A 415 -15.06 6.74 12.64
N SER A 416 -15.85 7.80 12.45
CA SER A 416 -15.87 8.55 11.20
C SER A 416 -15.77 10.05 11.37
N PHE A 417 -15.16 10.73 10.41
CA PHE A 417 -15.02 12.19 10.36
C PHE A 417 -15.35 12.72 8.96
N LEU A 418 -15.97 13.90 8.90
CA LEU A 418 -16.24 14.62 7.65
C LEU A 418 -15.71 16.05 7.76
N ASN A 419 -15.33 16.62 6.61
CA ASN A 419 -14.99 18.03 6.42
C ASN A 419 -14.07 18.56 7.54
N GLU A 420 -14.52 19.46 8.41
CA GLU A 420 -13.73 20.06 9.51
C GLU A 420 -13.12 19.01 10.45
N GLY A 421 -13.74 17.84 10.56
CA GLY A 421 -13.21 16.70 11.30
C GLY A 421 -12.10 15.93 10.57
N PHE A 422 -11.98 16.09 9.26
CA PHE A 422 -11.00 15.41 8.42
C PHE A 422 -9.66 16.17 8.37
N THR A 423 -8.93 16.10 9.48
CA THR A 423 -7.58 16.71 9.63
C THR A 423 -6.52 15.65 9.94
N VAL A 424 -5.27 15.98 9.63
CA VAL A 424 -4.11 15.12 9.95
C VAL A 424 -3.99 14.88 11.46
N ASP A 425 -4.28 15.90 12.27
CA ASP A 425 -4.25 15.81 13.73
C ASP A 425 -5.31 14.84 14.26
N ASN A 426 -6.54 14.91 13.71
CA ASN A 426 -7.60 13.97 14.08
C ASN A 426 -7.24 12.54 13.67
N LEU A 427 -6.70 12.35 12.46
CA LEU A 427 -6.24 11.04 11.99
C LEU A 427 -5.18 10.46 12.93
N THR A 428 -4.13 11.22 13.21
CA THR A 428 -2.99 10.77 14.03
C THR A 428 -3.43 10.49 15.47
N ARG A 429 -4.23 11.38 16.06
CA ARG A 429 -4.71 11.23 17.43
C ARG A 429 -5.62 10.03 17.60
N GLU A 430 -6.58 9.83 16.69
CA GLU A 430 -7.51 8.69 16.81
C GLU A 430 -6.79 7.37 16.53
N HIS A 431 -5.85 7.35 15.58
CA HIS A 431 -5.01 6.19 15.32
C HIS A 431 -4.15 5.78 16.53
N GLN A 432 -3.60 6.75 17.27
CA GLN A 432 -2.81 6.46 18.48
C GLN A 432 -3.68 6.02 19.67
N LYS A 433 -4.91 6.57 19.79
CA LYS A 433 -5.82 6.22 20.89
C LYS A 433 -6.47 4.86 20.72
N ASN A 434 -6.78 4.47 19.49
CA ASN A 434 -7.53 3.26 19.17
C ASN A 434 -6.83 2.49 18.05
N PRO A 435 -6.61 1.17 18.19
CA PRO A 435 -6.08 0.36 17.10
C PRO A 435 -7.14 0.20 16.00
N PHE A 436 -7.03 1.00 14.94
CA PHE A 436 -7.79 0.82 13.70
C PHE A 436 -6.97 -0.04 12.74
N GLY A 437 -7.51 -1.20 12.38
CA GLY A 437 -6.88 -2.08 11.40
C GLY A 437 -7.11 -1.64 9.95
N ILE A 438 -8.09 -0.77 9.73
CA ILE A 438 -8.44 -0.20 8.43
C ILE A 438 -8.56 1.31 8.56
N VAL A 439 -7.92 2.05 7.65
CA VAL A 439 -8.08 3.49 7.50
C VAL A 439 -8.63 3.77 6.11
N HIS A 440 -9.70 4.57 6.03
CA HIS A 440 -10.33 4.98 4.78
C HIS A 440 -10.32 6.49 4.68
N LEU A 441 -9.77 7.03 3.59
CA LEU A 441 -9.68 8.46 3.32
C LEU A 441 -10.39 8.76 1.99
N ALA A 442 -11.52 9.48 2.04
CA ALA A 442 -12.30 9.87 0.88
C ALA A 442 -12.14 11.37 0.58
N THR A 443 -11.28 11.70 -0.39
CA THR A 443 -10.86 13.07 -0.71
C THR A 443 -10.01 13.09 -1.98
N HIS A 444 -9.69 14.27 -2.52
CA HIS A 444 -8.72 14.41 -3.60
C HIS A 444 -7.30 14.02 -3.18
N GLY A 445 -6.63 13.25 -4.03
CA GLY A 445 -5.18 12.98 -3.95
C GLY A 445 -4.53 13.03 -5.31
N GLU A 446 -3.28 13.46 -5.37
CA GLU A 446 -2.52 13.58 -6.61
C GLU A 446 -1.11 13.00 -6.48
N PHE A 447 -0.78 12.05 -7.36
CA PHE A 447 0.59 11.62 -7.60
C PHE A 447 1.13 12.36 -8.83
N ARG A 448 2.04 13.30 -8.58
CA ARG A 448 2.64 14.18 -9.58
C ARG A 448 4.06 13.71 -9.94
N PRO A 449 4.52 13.97 -11.18
CA PRO A 449 5.90 13.77 -11.56
C PRO A 449 6.90 14.52 -10.66
N GLY A 450 8.14 14.04 -10.64
CA GLY A 450 9.24 14.57 -9.87
C GLY A 450 9.31 14.02 -8.45
N ALA A 451 9.75 14.86 -7.51
CA ALA A 451 9.95 14.46 -6.12
C ALA A 451 8.64 14.05 -5.43
N ALA A 452 8.74 13.14 -4.45
CA ALA A 452 7.58 12.67 -3.68
C ALA A 452 6.80 13.83 -3.03
N SER A 453 7.47 14.91 -2.61
CA SER A 453 6.85 16.12 -2.04
C SER A 453 5.91 16.88 -3.01
N ASN A 454 5.99 16.61 -4.32
CA ASN A 454 5.06 17.17 -5.31
C ASN A 454 3.67 16.51 -5.24
N SER A 455 3.60 15.30 -4.69
CA SER A 455 2.39 14.50 -4.56
C SER A 455 1.75 14.74 -3.19
N PHE A 456 0.42 14.73 -3.10
CA PHE A 456 -0.28 15.03 -1.85
C PHE A 456 -1.66 14.36 -1.75
N ILE A 457 -2.14 14.24 -0.51
CA ILE A 457 -3.53 13.97 -0.15
C ILE A 457 -4.13 15.26 0.42
N GLN A 458 -5.27 15.70 -0.10
CA GLN A 458 -5.97 16.89 0.38
C GLN A 458 -6.76 16.54 1.65
N PHE A 459 -6.35 17.08 2.80
CA PHE A 459 -7.17 17.12 4.01
C PHE A 459 -7.99 18.41 4.03
N TRP A 460 -8.90 18.55 4.98
CA TRP A 460 -9.76 19.74 5.06
C TRP A 460 -8.98 21.05 5.13
N ASN A 461 -7.97 21.10 6.00
CA ASN A 461 -7.23 22.30 6.33
C ASN A 461 -5.79 22.31 5.79
N SER A 462 -5.36 21.25 5.09
CA SER A 462 -3.95 21.06 4.73
C SER A 462 -3.78 20.07 3.58
N ARG A 463 -2.58 20.08 2.98
CA ARG A 463 -2.15 19.05 2.03
C ARG A 463 -1.07 18.21 2.69
N LEU A 464 -1.34 16.92 2.83
CA LEU A 464 -0.35 15.97 3.34
C LEU A 464 0.50 15.47 2.17
N GLN A 465 1.76 15.90 2.11
CA GLN A 465 2.68 15.46 1.07
C GLN A 465 3.06 13.98 1.24
N LEU A 466 3.36 13.31 0.11
CA LEU A 466 3.62 11.86 0.10
C LEU A 466 4.86 11.45 0.92
N ASP A 467 5.91 12.27 0.90
CA ASP A 467 7.14 12.07 1.69
C ASP A 467 6.93 12.25 3.20
N ARG A 468 5.79 12.83 3.60
CA ARG A 468 5.37 12.98 5.00
C ARG A 468 4.45 11.84 5.48
N LEU A 469 3.95 10.97 4.61
CA LEU A 469 3.01 9.91 5.01
C LEU A 469 3.54 9.01 6.12
N ARG A 470 4.84 8.71 6.14
CA ARG A 470 5.46 7.88 7.18
C ARG A 470 5.33 8.48 8.58
N GLN A 471 5.22 9.81 8.67
CA GLN A 471 5.10 10.52 9.94
C GLN A 471 3.75 10.28 10.62
N LEU A 472 2.74 9.81 9.87
CA LEU A 472 1.47 9.36 10.44
C LEU A 472 1.63 8.09 11.30
N ASN A 473 2.75 7.36 11.16
CA ASN A 473 3.06 6.17 11.94
C ASN A 473 1.95 5.10 11.89
N LEU A 474 1.35 4.90 10.70
CA LEU A 474 0.23 3.96 10.50
C LEU A 474 0.64 2.48 10.64
N ASN A 475 1.91 2.20 10.89
CA ASN A 475 2.43 0.87 11.24
C ASN A 475 2.42 0.61 12.75
N ASN A 476 2.05 1.59 13.59
CA ASN A 476 1.97 1.41 15.04
C ASN A 476 0.89 2.29 15.70
N PRO A 477 -0.28 1.72 16.06
CA PRO A 477 -0.68 0.32 15.83
C PRO A 477 -0.80 -0.02 14.34
N GLN A 478 -0.62 -1.29 13.94
CA GLN A 478 -0.59 -1.66 12.52
C GLN A 478 -1.94 -1.44 11.82
N VAL A 479 -1.97 -0.54 10.83
CA VAL A 479 -3.01 -0.48 9.80
C VAL A 479 -2.71 -1.53 8.74
N ASN A 480 -3.67 -2.42 8.53
CA ASN A 480 -3.56 -3.53 7.58
C ASN A 480 -4.14 -3.17 6.20
N LEU A 481 -4.99 -2.14 6.13
CA LEU A 481 -5.58 -1.65 4.88
C LEU A 481 -5.77 -0.13 4.95
N LEU A 482 -5.09 0.60 4.06
CA LEU A 482 -5.35 2.00 3.78
C LEU A 482 -6.14 2.10 2.47
N VAL A 483 -7.31 2.73 2.49
CA VAL A 483 -8.09 3.01 1.27
C VAL A 483 -8.01 4.51 0.99
N LEU A 484 -7.48 4.87 -0.17
CA LEU A 484 -7.50 6.23 -0.70
C LEU A 484 -8.58 6.32 -1.78
N SER A 485 -9.76 6.76 -1.36
CA SER A 485 -10.93 6.92 -2.21
C SER A 485 -10.90 8.30 -2.87
N ALA A 486 -10.41 8.34 -4.11
CA ALA A 486 -10.15 9.50 -4.98
C ALA A 486 -8.69 10.02 -5.03
N CYS A 487 -7.81 9.21 -5.65
CA CYS A 487 -6.50 9.66 -6.12
C CYS A 487 -6.43 9.77 -7.65
N ARG A 488 -5.44 10.50 -8.18
CA ARG A 488 -5.03 10.40 -9.58
C ARG A 488 -3.53 10.16 -9.66
N THR A 489 -3.11 9.23 -10.53
CA THR A 489 -1.70 9.03 -10.84
C THR A 489 -1.38 9.60 -12.21
N ALA A 490 -0.29 10.38 -12.31
CA ALA A 490 0.16 10.90 -13.59
C ALA A 490 0.54 9.74 -14.53
N VAL A 491 0.08 9.82 -15.77
CA VAL A 491 0.23 8.76 -16.78
C VAL A 491 1.63 8.81 -17.38
N GLY A 492 2.28 7.66 -17.51
CA GLY A 492 3.53 7.49 -18.28
C GLY A 492 4.76 8.11 -17.64
N ASP A 493 4.68 8.54 -16.38
CA ASP A 493 5.79 9.12 -15.66
C ASP A 493 6.30 8.15 -14.58
N GLU A 494 7.56 7.73 -14.72
CA GLU A 494 8.17 6.72 -13.85
C GLU A 494 8.23 7.17 -12.38
N SER A 495 8.36 8.48 -12.13
CA SER A 495 8.46 9.03 -10.78
C SER A 495 7.09 9.14 -10.10
N ALA A 496 6.04 9.50 -10.83
CA ALA A 496 4.67 9.43 -10.33
C ALA A 496 4.25 7.98 -10.04
N GLU A 497 4.67 7.03 -10.88
CA GLU A 497 4.49 5.60 -10.67
C GLU A 497 5.23 5.07 -9.45
N LEU A 498 6.44 5.58 -9.16
CA LEU A 498 7.15 5.29 -7.92
C LEU A 498 6.43 5.85 -6.69
N GLY A 499 5.85 7.06 -6.80
CA GLY A 499 4.99 7.60 -5.75
C GLY A 499 3.77 6.73 -5.47
N PHE A 500 3.08 6.31 -6.53
CA PHE A 500 1.93 5.41 -6.45
C PHE A 500 2.30 4.02 -5.92
N GLY A 501 3.25 3.33 -6.56
CA GLY A 501 3.71 2.01 -6.14
C GLY A 501 4.33 2.03 -4.74
N GLY A 502 4.93 3.15 -4.34
CA GLY A 502 5.52 3.35 -3.02
C GLY A 502 4.52 3.71 -1.94
N LEU A 503 3.21 3.81 -2.22
CA LEU A 503 2.21 4.27 -1.25
C LEU A 503 2.15 3.41 0.00
N ALA A 504 2.03 2.08 -0.15
CA ALA A 504 1.99 1.16 0.99
C ALA A 504 3.31 1.23 1.79
N VAL A 505 4.44 1.29 1.07
CA VAL A 505 5.79 1.39 1.63
C VAL A 505 5.98 2.69 2.43
N GLN A 506 5.50 3.83 1.93
CA GLN A 506 5.62 5.11 2.63
C GLN A 506 4.71 5.23 3.83
N SER A 507 3.47 4.77 3.70
CA SER A 507 2.51 4.80 4.80
C SER A 507 2.82 3.76 5.89
N GLY A 508 3.63 2.73 5.58
CA GLY A 508 3.96 1.64 6.52
C GLY A 508 2.81 0.64 6.71
N VAL A 509 1.73 0.80 5.94
CA VAL A 509 0.60 -0.13 5.97
C VAL A 509 0.93 -1.38 5.18
N GLN A 510 0.26 -2.49 5.52
CA GLN A 510 0.43 -3.73 4.79
C GLN A 510 -0.11 -3.66 3.34
N THR A 511 -1.21 -2.95 3.16
CA THR A 511 -1.95 -2.86 1.90
C THR A 511 -2.51 -1.47 1.72
N ALA A 512 -2.32 -0.88 0.55
CA ALA A 512 -3.00 0.34 0.14
C ALA A 512 -3.91 0.06 -1.05
N VAL A 513 -5.10 0.68 -1.10
CA VAL A 513 -5.96 0.73 -2.28
C VAL A 513 -6.01 2.16 -2.76
N ALA A 514 -5.70 2.38 -4.04
CA ALA A 514 -5.70 3.72 -4.64
C ALA A 514 -6.06 3.64 -6.11
N SER A 515 -6.47 4.78 -6.68
CA SER A 515 -6.87 4.90 -8.08
C SER A 515 -5.74 5.34 -9.03
N LEU A 516 -5.72 4.72 -10.21
CA LEU A 516 -4.74 4.91 -11.28
C LEU A 516 -4.94 6.20 -12.08
N TRP A 517 -6.16 6.73 -12.11
CA TRP A 517 -6.56 7.93 -12.86
C TRP A 517 -7.71 8.64 -12.16
N TYR A 518 -8.12 9.79 -12.71
CA TYR A 518 -9.28 10.52 -12.22
C TYR A 518 -10.55 9.69 -12.33
N VAL A 519 -11.18 9.40 -11.19
CA VAL A 519 -12.39 8.58 -11.10
C VAL A 519 -13.65 9.44 -11.05
N SER A 520 -14.79 8.87 -11.44
CA SER A 520 -16.10 9.51 -11.20
C SER A 520 -16.47 9.36 -9.73
N ASP A 521 -17.07 10.40 -9.16
CA ASP A 521 -17.52 10.43 -7.77
C ASP A 521 -18.60 9.35 -7.55
N GLU A 522 -19.54 9.23 -8.49
CA GLU A 522 -20.62 8.24 -8.46
C GLU A 522 -20.09 6.79 -8.54
N GLY A 523 -19.14 6.55 -9.45
CA GLY A 523 -18.54 5.24 -9.63
C GLY A 523 -17.67 4.83 -8.44
N THR A 524 -17.04 5.80 -7.78
CA THR A 524 -16.22 5.56 -6.57
C THR A 524 -17.09 5.17 -5.39
N LEU A 525 -18.17 5.93 -5.13
CA LEU A 525 -19.17 5.56 -4.12
C LEU A 525 -19.70 4.14 -4.37
N ALA A 526 -20.02 3.82 -5.63
CA ALA A 526 -20.54 2.51 -6.00
C ALA A 526 -19.53 1.39 -5.73
N LEU A 527 -18.27 1.56 -6.15
CA LEU A 527 -17.20 0.58 -5.93
C LEU A 527 -16.90 0.41 -4.44
N MET A 528 -16.75 1.50 -3.69
CA MET A 528 -16.34 1.45 -2.28
C MET A 528 -17.43 0.87 -1.40
N ASN A 529 -18.70 1.23 -1.63
CA ASN A 529 -19.81 0.58 -0.95
C ASN A 529 -19.79 -0.93 -1.19
N GLU A 530 -19.66 -1.38 -2.45
CA GLU A 530 -19.62 -2.82 -2.75
C GLU A 530 -18.36 -3.49 -2.18
N PHE A 531 -17.19 -2.84 -2.26
CA PHE A 531 -15.93 -3.36 -1.72
C PHE A 531 -16.05 -3.63 -0.21
N TYR A 532 -16.57 -2.69 0.58
CA TYR A 532 -16.75 -2.89 2.03
C TYR A 532 -17.83 -3.93 2.35
N GLN A 533 -18.80 -4.19 1.46
CA GLN A 533 -19.74 -5.30 1.62
C GLN A 533 -19.02 -6.64 1.42
N GLN A 534 -18.28 -6.79 0.32
CA GLN A 534 -17.54 -8.01 -0.01
C GLN A 534 -16.40 -8.28 0.99
N LEU A 535 -15.77 -7.24 1.53
CA LEU A 535 -14.67 -7.33 2.49
C LEU A 535 -15.08 -7.99 3.82
N ARG A 536 -16.37 -8.04 4.16
CA ARG A 536 -16.89 -8.69 5.37
C ARG A 536 -16.85 -10.21 5.29
N THR A 537 -16.85 -10.79 4.09
CA THR A 537 -16.98 -12.23 3.88
C THR A 537 -15.81 -12.83 3.12
N ALA A 538 -15.17 -12.06 2.24
CA ALA A 538 -14.06 -12.52 1.41
C ALA A 538 -12.89 -13.04 2.26
N PRO A 539 -12.21 -14.12 1.82
CA PRO A 539 -11.09 -14.71 2.56
C PRO A 539 -9.83 -13.84 2.57
N ILE A 540 -9.68 -12.97 1.56
CA ILE A 540 -8.54 -12.07 1.35
C ILE A 540 -9.01 -10.73 0.79
N LYS A 541 -8.22 -9.67 1.02
CA LYS A 541 -8.54 -8.29 0.61
C LYS A 541 -8.73 -8.17 -0.91
N SER A 542 -7.86 -8.79 -1.71
CA SER A 542 -7.95 -8.73 -3.18
C SER A 542 -9.16 -9.47 -3.74
N ALA A 543 -9.66 -10.50 -3.07
CA ALA A 543 -10.89 -11.19 -3.47
C ALA A 543 -12.11 -10.28 -3.27
N ALA A 544 -12.15 -9.49 -2.19
CA ALA A 544 -13.20 -8.50 -1.98
C ALA A 544 -13.21 -7.43 -3.08
N LEU A 545 -12.04 -6.88 -3.42
CA LEU A 545 -11.94 -5.88 -4.50
C LEU A 545 -12.36 -6.48 -5.85
N ARG A 546 -11.89 -7.69 -6.16
CA ARG A 546 -12.30 -8.43 -7.37
C ARG A 546 -13.82 -8.60 -7.44
N GLN A 547 -14.46 -9.03 -6.35
CA GLN A 547 -15.91 -9.24 -6.32
C GLN A 547 -16.67 -7.94 -6.60
N ALA A 548 -16.24 -6.82 -6.01
CA ALA A 548 -16.83 -5.50 -6.30
C ALA A 548 -16.64 -5.09 -7.77
N GLN A 549 -15.44 -5.32 -8.33
CA GLN A 549 -15.15 -5.03 -9.73
C GLN A 549 -15.99 -5.87 -10.70
N ILE A 550 -16.16 -7.17 -10.42
CA ILE A 550 -17.02 -8.07 -11.22
C ILE A 550 -18.49 -7.64 -11.13
N ALA A 551 -18.97 -7.26 -9.94
CA ALA A 551 -20.34 -6.82 -9.75
C ALA A 551 -20.65 -5.54 -10.56
N MET A 552 -19.70 -4.59 -10.62
CA MET A 552 -19.80 -3.41 -11.48
C MET A 552 -19.74 -3.78 -12.97
N LEU A 553 -18.80 -4.64 -13.37
CA LEU A 553 -18.67 -5.15 -14.74
C LEU A 553 -19.97 -5.78 -15.25
N ARG A 554 -20.65 -6.55 -14.39
CA ARG A 554 -21.94 -7.21 -14.71
C ARG A 554 -23.14 -6.27 -14.63
N GLY A 555 -22.95 -5.04 -14.16
CA GLY A 555 -24.02 -4.06 -13.95
C GLY A 555 -24.96 -4.41 -12.80
N GLU A 556 -24.52 -5.28 -11.88
CA GLU A 556 -25.22 -5.59 -10.62
C GLU A 556 -25.13 -4.38 -9.67
N VAL A 557 -23.98 -3.70 -9.69
CA VAL A 557 -23.77 -2.41 -9.01
C VAL A 557 -24.07 -1.25 -9.96
N ARG A 558 -25.02 -0.40 -9.59
CA ARG A 558 -25.51 0.68 -10.47
C ARG A 558 -26.29 1.74 -9.71
N LEU A 559 -26.39 2.93 -10.30
CA LEU A 559 -27.36 3.94 -9.88
C LEU A 559 -28.65 3.78 -10.70
N GLU A 560 -29.79 3.74 -10.02
CA GLU A 560 -31.11 3.72 -10.65
C GLU A 560 -32.16 4.37 -9.74
N GLY A 561 -32.88 5.36 -10.27
CA GLY A 561 -34.00 6.00 -9.57
C GLY A 561 -33.59 6.68 -8.26
N GLY A 562 -32.42 7.33 -8.24
CA GLY A 562 -31.88 7.97 -7.03
C GLY A 562 -31.41 6.98 -5.96
N LYS A 563 -31.20 5.71 -6.32
CA LYS A 563 -30.69 4.67 -5.41
C LYS A 563 -29.40 4.06 -5.96
N LEU A 564 -28.46 3.76 -5.07
CA LEU A 564 -27.32 2.88 -5.33
C LEU A 564 -27.74 1.43 -5.07
N ARG A 565 -27.74 0.62 -6.11
CA ARG A 565 -27.98 -0.83 -6.02
C ARG A 565 -26.64 -1.55 -5.95
N GLY A 566 -26.52 -2.51 -5.04
CA GLY A 566 -25.39 -3.43 -4.94
C GLY A 566 -25.84 -4.90 -5.03
N THR A 567 -24.95 -5.84 -4.75
CA THR A 567 -25.24 -7.28 -4.89
C THR A 567 -26.15 -7.85 -3.79
N ASN A 568 -26.22 -7.19 -2.63
CA ASN A 568 -27.04 -7.63 -1.51
C ASN A 568 -28.54 -7.45 -1.82
N ARG A 569 -29.32 -8.55 -1.77
CA ARG A 569 -30.78 -8.51 -1.92
C ARG A 569 -31.40 -7.63 -0.83
N GLY A 570 -32.18 -6.63 -1.23
CA GLY A 570 -32.79 -5.66 -0.31
C GLY A 570 -31.83 -4.57 0.20
N GLY A 571 -30.55 -4.60 -0.20
CA GLY A 571 -29.55 -3.60 0.15
C GLY A 571 -29.55 -2.38 -0.78
N GLU A 572 -30.71 -2.00 -1.32
CA GLU A 572 -30.83 -0.77 -2.11
C GLU A 572 -30.52 0.43 -1.23
N VAL A 573 -29.54 1.21 -1.67
CA VAL A 573 -29.11 2.39 -0.96
C VAL A 573 -29.82 3.61 -1.51
N GLN A 574 -30.90 4.09 -0.88
CA GLN A 574 -31.42 5.44 -1.19
C GLN A 574 -30.25 6.43 -1.13
N LEU A 575 -30.16 7.34 -2.10
CA LEU A 575 -29.18 8.43 -2.11
C LEU A 575 -29.80 9.70 -1.48
N PRO A 576 -28.98 10.57 -0.84
CA PRO A 576 -29.50 11.80 -0.27
C PRO A 576 -29.90 12.73 -1.40
N GLU A 577 -30.77 13.70 -1.11
CA GLU A 577 -31.30 14.63 -2.12
C GLU A 577 -30.20 15.30 -2.96
N SER A 578 -29.08 15.66 -2.32
CA SER A 578 -27.90 16.25 -2.97
C SER A 578 -27.28 15.38 -4.08
N LEU A 579 -27.51 14.06 -4.07
CA LEU A 579 -27.03 13.10 -5.06
C LEU A 579 -28.15 12.55 -5.95
N GLN A 580 -29.41 12.94 -5.75
CA GLN A 580 -30.50 12.54 -6.66
C GLN A 580 -30.33 13.11 -8.08
N ARG A 581 -29.48 14.14 -8.24
CA ARG A 581 -29.04 14.64 -9.55
C ARG A 581 -28.16 13.68 -10.35
N PHE A 582 -27.64 12.63 -9.71
CA PHE A 582 -26.85 11.63 -10.41
C PHE A 582 -27.71 10.87 -11.41
N LYS A 583 -27.19 10.71 -12.62
CA LYS A 583 -27.88 9.98 -13.68
C LYS A 583 -27.87 8.48 -13.40
N ASP A 584 -28.95 7.81 -13.78
CA ASP A 584 -28.98 6.36 -13.83
C ASP A 584 -27.81 5.85 -14.67
N THR A 585 -26.93 5.08 -14.04
CA THR A 585 -25.64 4.69 -14.62
C THR A 585 -25.33 3.25 -14.23
N LYS A 586 -25.07 2.43 -15.25
CA LYS A 586 -24.47 1.11 -15.08
C LYS A 586 -22.97 1.25 -15.25
N PHE A 587 -22.20 0.95 -14.19
CA PHE A 587 -20.75 1.17 -14.17
C PHE A 587 -19.95 0.04 -14.85
N VAL A 588 -20.44 -0.46 -15.99
CA VAL A 588 -19.92 -1.66 -16.68
C VAL A 588 -18.61 -1.43 -17.42
N HIS A 589 -18.34 -0.19 -17.83
CA HIS A 589 -17.12 0.14 -18.56
C HIS A 589 -15.89 0.06 -17.63
N PRO A 590 -14.75 -0.51 -18.07
CA PRO A 590 -13.58 -0.68 -17.20
C PRO A 590 -13.04 0.60 -16.58
N TYR A 591 -13.27 1.75 -17.21
CA TYR A 591 -13.02 3.07 -16.61
C TYR A 591 -13.43 3.18 -15.13
N TYR A 592 -14.58 2.60 -14.76
CA TYR A 592 -15.11 2.68 -13.40
C TYR A 592 -14.48 1.65 -12.47
N TRP A 593 -14.47 0.38 -12.86
CA TRP A 593 -14.07 -0.71 -11.95
C TRP A 593 -12.57 -1.03 -11.99
N SER A 594 -11.86 -0.81 -13.10
CA SER A 594 -10.42 -1.10 -13.20
C SER A 594 -9.51 0.04 -12.75
N ALA A 595 -10.09 1.16 -12.31
CA ALA A 595 -9.35 2.32 -11.84
C ALA A 595 -8.63 2.07 -10.52
N PHE A 596 -9.21 1.27 -9.63
CA PHE A 596 -8.66 0.99 -8.30
C PHE A 596 -7.83 -0.29 -8.28
N VAL A 597 -6.67 -0.20 -7.64
CA VAL A 597 -5.72 -1.30 -7.52
C VAL A 597 -5.23 -1.40 -6.08
N MET A 598 -4.93 -2.63 -5.69
CA MET A 598 -4.33 -2.95 -4.41
C MET A 598 -2.81 -2.99 -4.55
N ILE A 599 -2.11 -2.31 -3.65
CA ILE A 599 -0.66 -2.13 -3.62
C ILE A 599 -0.14 -2.70 -2.30
N GLY A 600 0.86 -3.57 -2.36
CA GLY A 600 1.39 -4.29 -1.20
C GLY A 600 0.79 -5.69 -1.08
N SER A 601 0.57 -6.17 0.15
CA SER A 601 0.07 -7.53 0.36
C SER A 601 -1.43 -7.64 0.05
N PRO A 602 -1.88 -8.61 -0.76
CA PRO A 602 -3.29 -8.70 -1.17
C PRO A 602 -4.16 -9.58 -0.28
N TRP A 603 -3.59 -10.13 0.81
CA TRP A 603 -4.21 -11.18 1.62
C TRP A 603 -4.40 -10.83 3.09
#